data_AF-A0A2W5ASP2-F1
#
_entry.id   AF-A0A2W5ASP2-F1
#
_cell.length_a   1.000
_cell.length_b   1.000
_cell.length_c   1.000
_cell.angle_alpha   90.00
_cell.angle_beta   90.00
_cell.angle_gamma   90.00
#
_symmetry.space_group_name_H-M   'P 1'
#
loop_
_entity.id
_entity.type
_entity.pdbx_description
1 polymer ?
#
loop_
_entity_poly.entity_id
_entity_poly.type
_entity_poly.pdbx_seq_one_letter_code
_entity_poly.pdbx_strand_id
1 'polypeptide(L)'
;MLDPDRCYAAIERRDPAMDGLFFTAVRTTRIYCRPVCPARTPARPNVTFYASAAAAQAAGYRPCLRCRPETAPDSPAWAGTLASIHRALRLIDDGALVEGSVADLADRLGMSERHLRRLFVAHLGLTPLAIESTRRLHLAKHLVHDTRLPLTDIAFAAGYGSVRRFNEAFRSAFDRAPSALRRDGGVADPDAPITVTIACRPGFDWGPRDSLDVDLPDGRARVTRGPGLTVRVVLDGVPLPALGRAIAAARRAVLAGG
;
A
#
# COMPACT_ATOMS: atom_id res chain seq x y z
N MET A 1 -10.22 10.71 35.17
CA MET A 1 -10.88 12.02 34.91
C MET A 1 -10.15 12.68 33.76
N LEU A 2 -10.85 13.21 32.75
CA LEU A 2 -10.20 13.89 31.62
C LEU A 2 -9.67 15.24 32.10
N ASP A 3 -8.37 15.46 31.98
CA ASP A 3 -7.75 16.76 32.26
C ASP A 3 -8.05 17.72 31.09
N PRO A 4 -8.84 18.81 31.31
CA PRO A 4 -9.22 19.73 30.26
C PRO A 4 -8.03 20.43 29.59
N ASP A 5 -6.95 20.70 30.33
CA ASP A 5 -5.78 21.38 29.77
C ASP A 5 -5.00 20.47 28.82
N ARG A 6 -4.81 19.22 29.23
CA ARG A 6 -4.21 18.18 28.38
C ARG A 6 -5.07 17.91 27.15
N CYS A 7 -6.38 17.80 27.31
CA CYS A 7 -7.30 17.59 26.18
C CYS A 7 -7.27 18.78 25.22
N TYR A 8 -7.21 20.01 25.73
CA TYR A 8 -7.16 21.19 24.87
C TYR A 8 -5.83 21.29 24.10
N ALA A 9 -4.70 21.02 24.76
CA ALA A 9 -3.40 20.98 24.10
C ALA A 9 -3.36 19.91 22.98
N ALA A 10 -4.02 18.76 23.20
CA ALA A 10 -4.12 17.69 22.21
C ALA A 10 -4.91 18.13 20.96
N ILE A 11 -6.02 18.87 21.11
CA ILE A 11 -6.77 19.36 19.94
C ILE A 11 -6.05 20.51 19.21
N GLU A 12 -5.27 21.33 19.91
CA GLU A 12 -4.44 22.37 19.28
C GLU A 12 -3.38 21.76 18.36
N ARG A 13 -2.74 20.68 18.82
CA ARG A 13 -1.71 19.95 18.07
C ARG A 13 -2.27 18.92 17.10
N ARG A 14 -3.58 18.63 17.18
CA ARG A 14 -4.25 17.54 16.46
C ARG A 14 -3.56 16.19 16.71
N ASP A 15 -3.27 15.91 17.98
CA ASP A 15 -2.45 14.78 18.41
C ASP A 15 -3.13 13.42 18.09
N PRO A 16 -2.57 12.61 17.15
CA PRO A 16 -3.10 11.30 16.81
C PRO A 16 -3.04 10.30 17.97
N ALA A 17 -2.10 10.46 18.92
CA ALA A 17 -1.98 9.55 20.06
C ALA A 17 -3.16 9.68 21.04
N MET A 18 -3.90 10.78 20.96
CA MET A 18 -5.07 11.05 21.78
C MET A 18 -6.39 10.73 21.06
N ASP A 19 -6.33 10.30 19.79
CA ASP A 19 -7.52 9.99 19.02
C ASP A 19 -8.30 8.81 19.61
N GLY A 20 -9.62 8.94 19.68
CA GLY A 20 -10.51 7.96 20.31
C GLY A 20 -10.50 7.95 21.84
N LEU A 21 -9.54 8.58 22.52
CA LEU A 21 -9.51 8.66 24.00
C LEU A 21 -10.53 9.66 24.57
N PHE A 22 -10.86 10.69 23.81
CA PHE A 22 -11.88 11.67 24.16
C PHE A 22 -12.47 12.33 22.92
N PHE A 23 -13.60 13.01 23.12
CA PHE A 23 -14.33 13.74 22.10
C PHE A 23 -14.55 15.17 22.54
N THR A 24 -14.36 16.10 21.61
CA THR A 24 -14.43 17.54 21.84
C THR A 24 -15.77 18.06 21.38
N ALA A 25 -16.59 18.57 22.28
CA ALA A 25 -17.88 19.16 21.99
C ALA A 25 -17.81 20.68 22.03
N VAL A 26 -18.28 21.34 20.97
CA VAL A 26 -18.20 22.79 20.81
C VAL A 26 -19.58 23.39 21.05
N ARG A 27 -19.72 24.20 22.10
CA ARG A 27 -21.00 24.78 22.54
C ARG A 27 -21.66 25.61 21.44
N THR A 28 -20.88 26.44 20.74
CA THR A 28 -21.40 27.39 19.73
C THR A 28 -21.97 26.71 18.50
N THR A 29 -21.36 25.63 18.03
CA THR A 29 -21.82 24.91 16.83
C THR A 29 -22.70 23.70 17.14
N ARG A 30 -22.73 23.28 18.41
CA ARG A 30 -23.37 22.02 18.86
C ARG A 30 -22.83 20.80 18.09
N ILE A 31 -21.54 20.83 17.75
CA ILE A 31 -20.85 19.73 17.08
C ILE A 31 -19.86 19.09 18.05
N TYR A 32 -19.78 17.76 18.05
CA TYR A 32 -18.66 17.04 18.66
C TYR A 32 -17.71 16.46 17.60
N CYS A 33 -16.42 16.41 17.93
CA CYS A 33 -15.33 16.08 17.04
C CYS A 33 -14.32 15.15 17.74
N ARG A 34 -13.47 14.51 16.93
CA ARG A 34 -12.23 13.86 17.40
C ARG A 34 -11.11 14.89 17.64
N PRO A 35 -10.08 14.55 18.44
CA PRO A 35 -8.93 15.43 18.69
C PRO A 35 -8.10 15.75 17.44
N VAL A 36 -8.10 14.84 16.46
CA VAL A 36 -7.40 14.99 15.17
C VAL A 36 -8.17 15.80 14.13
N CYS A 37 -9.32 16.38 14.49
CA CYS A 37 -10.18 17.06 13.52
C CYS A 37 -9.44 18.22 12.82
N PRO A 38 -9.46 18.30 11.47
CA PRO A 38 -8.79 19.37 10.73
C PRO A 38 -9.54 20.71 10.80
N ALA A 39 -10.71 20.76 11.46
CA ALA A 39 -11.43 22.01 11.69
C ALA A 39 -10.58 23.01 12.48
N ARG A 40 -10.93 24.29 12.37
CA ARG A 40 -10.29 25.34 13.18
C ARG A 40 -10.53 25.05 14.65
N THR A 41 -9.47 25.11 15.46
CA THR A 41 -9.57 24.87 16.90
C THR A 41 -10.49 25.92 17.55
N PRO A 42 -11.55 25.50 18.24
CA PRO A 42 -12.49 26.41 18.90
C PRO A 42 -11.85 27.06 20.13
N ALA A 43 -12.31 28.24 20.51
CA ALA A 43 -11.83 28.92 21.73
C ALA A 43 -12.13 28.10 22.99
N ARG A 44 -11.16 28.03 23.92
CA ARG A 44 -11.24 27.27 25.20
C ARG A 44 -12.60 27.36 25.90
N PRO A 45 -13.20 28.55 26.09
CA PRO A 45 -14.45 28.65 26.86
C PRO A 45 -15.65 27.96 26.21
N ASN A 46 -15.57 27.64 24.91
CA ASN A 46 -16.64 27.00 24.14
C ASN A 46 -16.50 25.48 24.07
N VAL A 47 -15.53 24.88 24.75
CA VAL A 47 -15.17 23.47 24.62
C VAL A 47 -15.54 22.68 25.87
N THR A 48 -16.14 21.52 25.67
CA THR A 48 -16.35 20.49 26.70
C THR A 48 -15.82 19.16 26.16
N PHE A 49 -15.26 18.32 27.03
CA PHE A 49 -14.72 17.02 26.64
C PHE A 49 -15.60 15.87 27.16
N TYR A 50 -15.75 14.82 26.36
CA TYR A 50 -16.49 13.61 26.68
C TYR A 50 -15.61 12.38 26.47
N ALA A 51 -15.76 11.35 27.31
CA ALA A 51 -14.98 10.11 27.19
C ALA A 51 -15.41 9.24 26.00
N SER A 52 -16.62 9.45 25.45
CA SER A 52 -17.13 8.70 24.31
C SER A 52 -17.98 9.57 23.39
N ALA A 53 -18.06 9.17 22.11
CA ALA A 53 -18.95 9.78 21.13
C ALA A 53 -20.42 9.70 21.57
N ALA A 54 -20.80 8.56 22.16
CA ALA A 54 -22.14 8.33 22.70
C ALA A 54 -22.50 9.33 23.80
N ALA A 55 -21.58 9.63 24.72
CA ALA A 55 -21.81 10.61 25.79
C ALA A 55 -21.99 12.04 25.22
N ALA A 56 -21.18 12.43 24.24
CA ALA A 56 -21.33 13.72 23.57
C ALA A 56 -22.67 13.83 22.82
N GLN A 57 -23.09 12.75 22.16
CA GLN A 57 -24.36 12.71 21.44
C GLN A 57 -25.57 12.74 22.40
N ALA A 58 -25.49 12.02 23.52
CA ALA A 58 -26.50 12.07 24.59
C ALA A 58 -26.63 13.48 25.20
N ALA A 59 -25.54 14.25 25.25
CA ALA A 59 -25.56 15.67 25.61
C ALA A 59 -26.10 16.60 24.49
N GLY A 60 -26.63 16.04 23.41
CA GLY A 60 -27.32 16.71 22.31
C GLY A 60 -26.42 17.37 21.27
N TYR A 61 -25.14 17.00 21.21
CA TYR A 61 -24.24 17.45 20.14
C TYR A 61 -24.37 16.54 18.91
N ARG A 62 -24.29 17.13 17.72
CA ARG A 62 -24.27 16.39 16.45
C ARG A 62 -22.84 16.00 16.06
N PRO A 63 -22.64 14.86 15.39
CA PRO A 63 -21.31 14.44 14.96
C PRO A 63 -20.75 15.38 13.88
N CYS A 64 -19.43 15.57 13.91
CA CYS A 64 -18.72 16.32 12.88
C CYS A 64 -18.62 15.54 11.57
N LEU A 65 -19.08 16.13 10.47
CA LEU A 65 -18.98 15.50 9.14
C LEU A 65 -17.55 15.44 8.58
N ARG A 66 -16.58 16.14 9.20
CA ARG A 66 -15.17 16.14 8.74
C ARG A 66 -14.36 14.99 9.32
N CYS A 67 -14.46 14.78 10.65
CA CYS A 67 -13.71 13.72 11.34
C CYS A 67 -14.54 12.48 11.66
N ARG A 68 -15.85 12.51 11.34
CA ARG A 68 -16.80 11.39 11.45
C ARG A 68 -16.66 10.62 12.77
N PRO A 69 -16.75 11.30 13.94
CA PRO A 69 -16.50 10.70 15.25
C PRO A 69 -17.54 9.64 15.65
N GLU A 70 -18.66 9.54 14.93
CA GLU A 70 -19.71 8.55 15.09
C GLU A 70 -19.37 7.18 14.48
N THR A 71 -18.31 7.11 13.68
CA THR A 71 -17.93 5.88 12.98
C THR A 71 -17.15 4.94 13.90
N ALA A 72 -17.18 3.64 13.61
CA ALA A 72 -16.45 2.67 14.42
C ALA A 72 -14.93 2.96 14.38
N PRO A 73 -14.21 2.84 15.50
CA PRO A 73 -12.75 2.92 15.52
C PRO A 73 -12.12 2.02 14.44
N ASP A 74 -11.06 2.50 13.82
CA ASP A 74 -10.31 1.84 12.73
C ASP A 74 -11.11 1.51 11.46
N SER A 75 -12.40 1.89 11.39
CA SER A 75 -13.17 1.78 10.16
C SER A 75 -12.59 2.69 9.06
N PRO A 76 -12.84 2.41 7.77
CA PRO A 76 -12.40 3.29 6.68
C PRO A 76 -12.87 4.73 6.84
N ALA A 77 -14.08 4.94 7.37
CA ALA A 77 -14.62 6.27 7.63
C ALA A 77 -13.91 6.98 8.80
N TRP A 78 -13.43 6.22 9.80
CA TRP A 78 -12.60 6.72 10.89
C TRP A 78 -11.19 7.09 10.41
N ALA A 79 -10.57 6.25 9.58
CA ALA A 79 -9.24 6.50 9.01
C ALA A 79 -9.23 7.69 8.03
N GLY A 80 -10.38 8.07 7.48
CA GLY A 80 -10.53 9.22 6.60
C GLY A 80 -9.66 9.09 5.34
N THR A 81 -8.85 10.11 5.06
CA THR A 81 -8.02 10.12 3.83
C THR A 81 -6.98 9.00 3.78
N LEU A 82 -6.57 8.44 4.93
CA LEU A 82 -5.64 7.33 4.98
C LEU A 82 -6.26 6.05 4.38
N ALA A 83 -7.57 5.84 4.54
CA ALA A 83 -8.26 4.73 3.90
C ALA A 83 -8.18 4.81 2.36
N SER A 84 -8.29 6.02 1.80
CA SER A 84 -8.11 6.25 0.37
C SER A 84 -6.68 5.95 -0.08
N ILE A 85 -5.67 6.29 0.72
CA ILE A 85 -4.26 5.94 0.45
C ILE A 85 -4.05 4.43 0.49
N HIS A 86 -4.58 3.71 1.48
CA HIS A 86 -4.48 2.25 1.54
C HIS A 86 -5.17 1.60 0.33
N ARG A 87 -6.32 2.11 -0.10
CA ARG A 87 -6.96 1.65 -1.33
C ARG A 87 -6.12 1.96 -2.57
N ALA A 88 -5.54 3.15 -2.67
CA ALA A 88 -4.68 3.53 -3.78
C ALA A 88 -3.43 2.64 -3.87
N LEU A 89 -2.78 2.35 -2.74
CA LEU A 89 -1.63 1.44 -2.68
C LEU A 89 -1.99 0.04 -3.19
N ARG A 90 -3.14 -0.51 -2.80
CA ARG A 90 -3.62 -1.79 -3.33
C ARG A 90 -3.82 -1.76 -4.85
N LEU A 91 -4.43 -0.69 -5.37
CA LEU A 91 -4.60 -0.54 -6.82
C LEU A 91 -3.26 -0.43 -7.56
N ILE A 92 -2.29 0.29 -7.00
CA ILE A 92 -0.91 0.33 -7.52
C ILE A 92 -0.29 -1.07 -7.45
N ASP A 93 -0.52 -1.80 -6.36
CA ASP A 93 -0.05 -3.17 -6.21
C ASP A 93 -0.63 -4.12 -7.26
N ASP A 94 -1.85 -3.85 -7.70
CA ASP A 94 -2.58 -4.56 -8.75
C ASP A 94 -2.18 -4.12 -10.17
N GLY A 95 -1.26 -3.15 -10.30
CA GLY A 95 -0.73 -2.70 -11.59
C GLY A 95 -1.47 -1.51 -12.20
N ALA A 96 -2.26 -0.76 -11.44
CA ALA A 96 -3.02 0.39 -11.98
C ALA A 96 -2.15 1.45 -12.68
N LEU A 97 -0.88 1.58 -12.30
CA LEU A 97 0.07 2.53 -12.92
C LEU A 97 1.01 1.88 -13.95
N VAL A 98 0.85 0.59 -14.23
CA VAL A 98 1.55 -0.09 -15.33
C VAL A 98 0.82 0.16 -16.64
N GLU A 99 -0.51 0.04 -16.63
CA GLU A 99 -1.38 0.21 -17.81
C GLU A 99 -2.03 1.58 -17.89
N GLY A 100 -2.19 2.23 -16.74
CA GLY A 100 -2.90 3.49 -16.61
C GLY A 100 -1.99 4.63 -16.14
N SER A 101 -2.64 5.78 -15.98
CA SER A 101 -2.05 7.00 -15.49
C SER A 101 -2.45 7.27 -14.03
N VAL A 102 -1.81 8.28 -13.44
CA VAL A 102 -2.22 8.79 -12.12
C VAL A 102 -3.62 9.40 -12.17
N ALA A 103 -4.05 9.90 -13.33
CA ALA A 103 -5.42 10.40 -13.54
C ALA A 103 -6.43 9.25 -13.42
N ASP A 104 -6.20 8.13 -14.12
CA ASP A 104 -7.08 6.95 -14.05
C ASP A 104 -7.18 6.39 -12.63
N LEU A 105 -6.05 6.37 -11.91
CA LEU A 105 -6.02 5.97 -10.50
C LEU A 105 -6.85 6.91 -9.62
N ALA A 106 -6.76 8.23 -9.85
CA ALA A 106 -7.50 9.23 -9.11
C ALA A 106 -9.02 9.14 -9.37
N ASP A 107 -9.40 8.92 -10.62
CA ASP A 107 -10.80 8.75 -11.04
C ASP A 107 -11.44 7.52 -10.37
N ARG A 108 -10.71 6.38 -10.32
CA ARG A 108 -11.16 5.18 -9.58
C ARG A 108 -11.35 5.40 -8.07
N LEU A 109 -10.72 6.43 -7.53
CA LEU A 109 -10.83 6.82 -6.12
C LEU A 109 -11.80 7.98 -5.89
N GLY A 110 -12.44 8.50 -6.95
CA GLY A 110 -13.38 9.61 -6.88
C GLY A 110 -12.73 10.92 -6.45
N MET A 111 -11.48 11.17 -6.84
CA MET A 111 -10.75 12.39 -6.48
C MET A 111 -9.92 12.93 -7.63
N SER A 112 -9.56 14.22 -7.57
CA SER A 112 -8.64 14.79 -8.55
C SER A 112 -7.21 14.30 -8.36
N GLU A 113 -6.45 14.22 -9.45
CA GLU A 113 -5.02 13.86 -9.42
C GLU A 113 -4.21 14.75 -8.47
N ARG A 114 -4.48 16.06 -8.46
CA ARG A 114 -3.83 17.00 -7.54
C ARG A 114 -4.09 16.65 -6.08
N HIS A 115 -5.33 16.25 -5.75
CA HIS A 115 -5.68 15.84 -4.40
C HIS A 115 -4.97 14.54 -4.02
N LEU A 116 -4.99 13.55 -4.92
CA LEU A 116 -4.31 12.27 -4.73
C LEU A 116 -2.82 12.46 -4.45
N ARG A 117 -2.11 13.20 -5.31
CA ARG A 117 -0.68 13.50 -5.14
C ARG A 117 -0.39 14.16 -3.80
N ARG A 118 -1.21 15.13 -3.38
CA ARG A 118 -1.06 15.80 -2.08
C ARG A 118 -1.24 14.84 -0.91
N LEU A 119 -2.23 13.95 -0.97
CA LEU A 119 -2.44 12.97 0.10
C LEU A 119 -1.29 11.96 0.17
N PHE A 120 -0.77 11.52 -0.97
CA PHE A 120 0.37 10.61 -1.03
C PHE A 120 1.61 11.22 -0.37
N VAL A 121 1.95 12.46 -0.70
CA VAL A 121 3.07 13.16 -0.06
C VAL A 121 2.81 13.40 1.43
N ALA A 122 1.59 13.78 1.80
CA ALA A 122 1.26 14.05 3.21
C ALA A 122 1.33 12.80 4.10
N HIS A 123 0.94 11.64 3.58
CA HIS A 123 0.88 10.39 4.37
C HIS A 123 2.13 9.51 4.23
N LEU A 124 2.80 9.53 3.06
CA LEU A 124 3.89 8.61 2.74
C LEU A 124 5.20 9.32 2.37
N GLY A 125 5.19 10.65 2.22
CA GLY A 125 6.35 11.43 1.76
C GLY A 125 6.70 11.26 0.27
N LEU A 126 6.01 10.36 -0.45
CA LEU A 126 6.30 10.00 -1.83
C LEU A 126 5.08 10.20 -2.73
N THR A 127 5.31 10.43 -4.02
CA THR A 127 4.24 10.49 -5.03
C THR A 127 3.82 9.08 -5.48
N PRO A 128 2.62 8.90 -6.08
CA PRO A 128 2.20 7.62 -6.63
C PRO A 128 3.22 7.02 -7.62
N LEU A 129 3.78 7.85 -8.50
CA LEU A 129 4.78 7.41 -9.48
C LEU A 129 6.12 7.04 -8.85
N ALA A 130 6.52 7.71 -7.75
CA ALA A 130 7.75 7.36 -7.05
C ALA A 130 7.64 5.98 -6.38
N ILE A 131 6.48 5.68 -5.81
CA ILE A 131 6.17 4.35 -5.26
C ILE A 131 6.21 3.30 -6.37
N GLU A 132 5.52 3.54 -7.48
CA GLU A 132 5.54 2.62 -8.62
C GLU A 132 6.96 2.42 -9.17
N SER A 133 7.76 3.47 -9.28
CA SER A 133 9.16 3.38 -9.72
C SER A 133 10.00 2.49 -8.79
N THR A 134 9.77 2.61 -7.48
CA THR A 134 10.42 1.76 -6.47
C THR A 134 9.98 0.30 -6.62
N ARG A 135 8.70 0.05 -6.90
CA ARG A 135 8.18 -1.31 -7.15
C ARG A 135 8.80 -1.94 -8.39
N ARG A 136 8.87 -1.20 -9.51
CA ARG A 136 9.52 -1.67 -10.76
C ARG A 136 10.97 -2.04 -10.53
N LEU A 137 11.70 -1.22 -9.78
CA LEU A 137 13.09 -1.46 -9.45
C LEU A 137 13.27 -2.72 -8.60
N HIS A 138 12.44 -2.91 -7.56
CA HIS A 138 12.49 -4.12 -6.74
C HIS A 138 12.12 -5.38 -7.53
N LEU A 139 11.12 -5.30 -8.40
CA LEU A 139 10.78 -6.39 -9.30
C LEU A 139 11.96 -6.74 -10.21
N ALA A 140 12.60 -5.75 -10.82
CA ALA A 140 13.75 -6.00 -11.67
C ALA A 140 14.92 -6.63 -10.89
N LYS A 141 15.21 -6.14 -9.68
CA LYS A 141 16.21 -6.74 -8.78
C LYS A 141 15.90 -8.21 -8.51
N HIS A 142 14.63 -8.50 -8.23
CA HIS A 142 14.15 -9.84 -7.96
C HIS A 142 14.37 -10.78 -9.15
N LEU A 143 13.95 -10.34 -10.35
CA LEU A 143 14.12 -11.09 -11.59
C LEU A 143 15.60 -11.29 -11.96
N VAL A 144 16.45 -10.29 -11.74
CA VAL A 144 17.91 -10.40 -12.00
C VAL A 144 18.55 -11.48 -11.12
N HIS A 145 18.08 -11.61 -9.89
CA HIS A 145 18.63 -12.53 -8.90
C HIS A 145 18.08 -13.96 -9.04
N ASP A 146 16.78 -14.10 -9.29
CA ASP A 146 16.08 -15.40 -9.27
C ASP A 146 16.03 -16.09 -10.64
N THR A 147 16.11 -15.32 -11.72
CA THR A 147 15.93 -15.86 -13.09
C THR A 147 17.19 -15.72 -13.93
N ARG A 148 17.22 -16.45 -15.04
CA ARG A 148 18.28 -16.37 -16.06
C ARG A 148 17.86 -15.60 -17.31
N LEU A 149 16.68 -14.96 -17.29
CA LEU A 149 16.15 -14.21 -18.42
C LEU A 149 17.17 -13.17 -18.95
N PRO A 150 17.20 -12.89 -20.26
CA PRO A 150 17.94 -11.76 -20.80
C PRO A 150 17.63 -10.46 -20.02
N LEU A 151 18.65 -9.63 -19.79
CA LEU A 151 18.46 -8.35 -19.06
C LEU A 151 17.49 -7.41 -19.80
N THR A 152 17.40 -7.55 -21.13
CA THR A 152 16.39 -6.89 -21.98
C THR A 152 14.98 -7.25 -21.54
N ASP A 153 14.72 -8.54 -21.36
CA ASP A 153 13.40 -9.09 -21.04
C ASP A 153 13.01 -8.73 -19.62
N ILE A 154 13.98 -8.75 -18.69
CA ILE A 154 13.76 -8.28 -17.32
C ILE A 154 13.40 -6.79 -17.30
N ALA A 155 14.04 -5.95 -18.11
CA ALA A 155 13.71 -4.53 -18.17
C ALA A 155 12.25 -4.32 -18.60
N PHE A 156 11.81 -5.00 -19.65
CA PHE A 156 10.43 -4.89 -20.14
C PHE A 156 9.42 -5.53 -19.18
N ALA A 157 9.72 -6.69 -18.61
CA ALA A 157 8.89 -7.36 -17.62
C ALA A 157 8.72 -6.53 -16.33
N ALA A 158 9.73 -5.74 -15.97
CA ALA A 158 9.68 -4.80 -14.85
C ALA A 158 9.01 -3.46 -15.20
N GLY A 159 8.48 -3.29 -16.42
CA GLY A 159 7.74 -2.09 -16.84
C GLY A 159 8.62 -0.91 -17.26
N TYR A 160 9.87 -1.14 -17.67
CA TYR A 160 10.69 -0.09 -18.28
C TYR A 160 10.45 -0.05 -19.79
N GLY A 161 10.20 1.16 -20.32
CA GLY A 161 10.08 1.37 -21.76
C GLY A 161 11.40 1.32 -22.53
N SER A 162 12.55 1.24 -21.83
CA SER A 162 13.85 1.02 -22.47
C SER A 162 14.88 0.44 -21.51
N VAL A 163 15.78 -0.38 -22.06
CA VAL A 163 16.92 -0.98 -21.33
C VAL A 163 17.86 0.11 -20.78
N ARG A 164 18.01 1.23 -21.51
CA ARG A 164 18.82 2.36 -21.04
C ARG A 164 18.26 2.94 -19.74
N ARG A 165 16.96 3.25 -19.70
CA ARG A 165 16.30 3.79 -18.49
C ARG A 165 16.34 2.81 -17.33
N PHE A 166 16.17 1.52 -17.62
CA PHE A 166 16.36 0.47 -16.64
C PHE A 166 17.77 0.50 -16.02
N ASN A 167 18.81 0.47 -16.85
CA ASN A 167 20.20 0.47 -16.37
C ASN A 167 20.58 1.75 -15.60
N GLU A 168 19.99 2.88 -15.95
CA GLU A 168 20.17 4.15 -15.24
C GLU A 168 19.48 4.12 -13.87
N ALA A 169 18.21 3.74 -13.82
CA ALA A 169 17.45 3.61 -12.58
C ALA A 169 18.08 2.58 -11.63
N PHE A 170 18.56 1.45 -12.17
CA PHE A 170 19.18 0.40 -11.38
C PHE A 170 20.51 0.83 -10.76
N ARG A 171 21.37 1.49 -11.55
CA ARG A 171 22.64 2.03 -11.04
C ARG A 171 22.43 3.14 -10.03
N SER A 172 21.48 4.04 -10.28
CA SER A 172 21.14 5.13 -9.36
C SER A 172 20.68 4.62 -7.99
N ALA A 173 20.00 3.47 -7.95
CA ALA A 173 19.44 2.95 -6.71
C ALA A 173 20.29 1.88 -5.99
N PHE A 174 21.15 1.16 -6.71
CA PHE A 174 21.94 0.06 -6.13
C PHE A 174 23.46 0.23 -6.28
N ASP A 175 23.94 1.35 -6.84
CA ASP A 175 25.35 1.66 -7.11
C ASP A 175 26.10 0.57 -7.90
N ARG A 176 25.37 -0.30 -8.59
CA ARG A 176 25.90 -1.46 -9.32
C ARG A 176 25.10 -1.71 -10.59
N ALA A 177 25.74 -2.31 -11.59
CA ALA A 177 25.04 -2.76 -12.80
C ALA A 177 24.18 -4.00 -12.51
N PRO A 178 23.04 -4.17 -13.21
CA PRO A 178 22.20 -5.37 -13.06
C PRO A 178 22.96 -6.68 -13.24
N SER A 179 23.86 -6.75 -14.23
CA SER A 179 24.68 -7.94 -14.50
C SER A 179 25.57 -8.33 -13.32
N ALA A 180 26.06 -7.36 -12.54
CA ALA A 180 26.93 -7.62 -11.38
C ALA A 180 26.19 -8.23 -10.17
N LEU A 181 24.85 -8.18 -10.17
CA LEU A 181 24.02 -8.81 -9.14
C LEU A 181 23.61 -10.24 -9.50
N ARG A 182 23.72 -10.61 -10.78
CA ARG A 182 23.39 -11.95 -11.25
C ARG A 182 24.43 -12.94 -10.73
N ARG A 183 23.99 -14.02 -10.07
CA ARG A 183 24.90 -15.12 -9.69
C ARG A 183 25.38 -15.84 -10.94
N ASP A 184 26.58 -16.41 -10.93
CA ASP A 184 27.05 -17.27 -12.02
C ASP A 184 26.16 -18.51 -12.18
N GLY A 185 25.98 -18.96 -13.42
CA GLY A 185 25.15 -20.11 -13.78
C GLY A 185 24.66 -20.04 -15.23
N GLY A 186 24.35 -21.20 -15.80
CA GLY A 186 24.13 -21.42 -17.22
C GLY A 186 23.06 -20.56 -17.90
N VAL A 187 23.05 -20.64 -19.24
CA VAL A 187 22.10 -19.94 -20.12
C VAL A 187 20.67 -20.37 -19.79
N ALA A 188 19.73 -19.41 -19.73
CA ALA A 188 18.30 -19.73 -19.59
C ALA A 188 17.82 -20.54 -20.78
N ASP A 189 17.10 -21.62 -20.52
CA ASP A 189 16.21 -22.22 -21.52
C ASP A 189 15.01 -21.27 -21.72
N PRO A 190 14.75 -20.77 -22.95
CA PRO A 190 13.62 -19.88 -23.24
C PRO A 190 12.26 -20.50 -22.92
N ASP A 191 12.15 -21.83 -23.00
CA ASP A 191 10.90 -22.57 -22.80
C ASP A 191 10.74 -23.07 -21.36
N ALA A 192 11.74 -22.86 -20.51
CA ALA A 192 11.65 -23.22 -19.11
C ALA A 192 10.72 -22.26 -18.35
N PRO A 193 9.88 -22.80 -17.43
CA PRO A 193 8.94 -21.97 -16.69
C PRO A 193 9.69 -21.00 -15.76
N ILE A 194 9.20 -19.76 -15.72
CA ILE A 194 9.85 -18.69 -14.96
C ILE A 194 9.61 -18.94 -13.48
N THR A 195 10.70 -19.16 -12.75
CA THR A 195 10.64 -19.44 -11.30
C THR A 195 11.10 -18.22 -10.51
N VAL A 196 10.27 -17.78 -9.56
CA VAL A 196 10.60 -16.68 -8.63
C VAL A 196 10.35 -17.10 -7.18
N THR A 197 11.14 -16.58 -6.26
CA THR A 197 11.03 -16.85 -4.83
C THR A 197 10.34 -15.69 -4.13
N ILE A 198 9.26 -15.91 -3.40
CA ILE A 198 8.54 -14.86 -2.68
C ILE A 198 8.66 -15.11 -1.18
N ALA A 199 9.02 -14.08 -0.42
CA ALA A 199 9.02 -14.18 1.05
C ALA A 199 7.59 -14.33 1.59
N CYS A 200 7.41 -15.24 2.54
CA CYS A 200 6.17 -15.48 3.27
C CYS A 200 6.15 -14.70 4.57
N ARG A 201 4.94 -14.47 5.10
CA ARG A 201 4.79 -13.99 6.47
C ARG A 201 5.18 -15.10 7.47
N PRO A 202 5.83 -14.77 8.59
CA PRO A 202 5.98 -15.71 9.70
C PRO A 202 4.61 -16.23 10.14
N GLY A 203 4.47 -17.54 10.32
CA GLY A 203 3.19 -18.18 10.68
C GLY A 203 2.26 -18.47 9.51
N PHE A 204 2.72 -18.36 8.25
CA PHE A 204 1.97 -18.86 7.10
C PHE A 204 1.81 -20.39 7.20
N ASP A 205 0.58 -20.85 7.36
CA ASP A 205 0.24 -22.27 7.41
C ASP A 205 -0.06 -22.78 6.00
N TRP A 206 0.69 -23.78 5.56
CA TRP A 206 0.47 -24.46 4.28
C TRP A 206 -0.73 -25.42 4.33
N GLY A 207 -1.23 -25.71 5.53
CA GLY A 207 -2.14 -26.82 5.75
C GLY A 207 -1.52 -28.13 5.25
N PRO A 208 -2.32 -29.09 4.74
CA PRO A 208 -1.83 -30.36 4.20
C PRO A 208 -1.30 -30.27 2.76
N ARG A 209 -1.22 -29.07 2.16
CA ARG A 209 -0.90 -28.90 0.73
C ARG A 209 0.57 -28.53 0.56
N ASP A 210 1.30 -29.30 -0.24
CA ASP A 210 2.67 -28.98 -0.63
C ASP A 210 2.76 -28.01 -1.83
N SER A 211 1.64 -27.81 -2.52
CA SER A 211 1.52 -26.90 -3.67
C SER A 211 0.14 -26.25 -3.77
N LEU A 212 0.12 -25.04 -4.32
CA LEU A 212 -1.10 -24.30 -4.67
C LEU A 212 -1.01 -23.86 -6.14
N ASP A 213 -1.95 -24.32 -6.96
CA ASP A 213 -2.13 -23.77 -8.30
C ASP A 213 -3.04 -22.53 -8.23
N VAL A 214 -2.58 -21.43 -8.80
CA VAL A 214 -3.26 -20.14 -8.84
C VAL A 214 -3.50 -19.79 -10.30
N ASP A 215 -4.77 -19.67 -10.68
CA ASP A 215 -5.14 -19.13 -11.99
C ASP A 215 -4.86 -17.62 -11.99
N LEU A 216 -4.04 -17.19 -12.95
CA LEU A 216 -3.71 -15.79 -13.17
C LEU A 216 -4.45 -15.26 -14.39
N PRO A 217 -4.70 -13.95 -14.48
CA PRO A 217 -5.30 -13.36 -15.68
C PRO A 217 -4.55 -13.68 -16.98
N ASP A 218 -3.22 -13.83 -16.88
CA ASP A 218 -2.31 -13.99 -18.01
C ASP A 218 -1.57 -15.35 -18.00
N GLY A 219 -2.07 -16.38 -17.31
CA GLY A 219 -1.43 -17.71 -17.27
C GLY A 219 -1.72 -18.50 -16.00
N ARG A 220 -0.82 -19.41 -15.61
CA ARG A 220 -0.94 -20.18 -14.36
C ARG A 220 0.29 -19.99 -13.50
N ALA A 221 0.09 -19.95 -12.19
CA ALA A 221 1.18 -19.99 -11.22
C ALA A 221 1.07 -21.26 -10.38
N ARG A 222 2.13 -22.04 -10.31
CA ARG A 222 2.26 -23.10 -9.31
C ARG A 222 3.14 -22.62 -8.18
N VAL A 223 2.55 -22.49 -6.99
CA VAL A 223 3.25 -22.10 -5.76
C VAL A 223 3.65 -23.38 -5.03
N THR A 224 4.92 -23.48 -4.64
CA THR A 224 5.50 -24.61 -3.89
C THR A 224 6.32 -24.10 -2.72
N ARG A 225 6.58 -24.95 -1.73
CA ARG A 225 7.35 -24.56 -0.55
C ARG A 225 8.81 -24.29 -0.91
N GLY A 226 9.32 -23.14 -0.49
CA GLY A 226 10.72 -22.75 -0.60
C GLY A 226 11.49 -22.99 0.70
N PRO A 227 12.81 -22.79 0.71
CA PRO A 227 13.62 -22.86 1.92
C PRO A 227 13.25 -21.71 2.89
N GLY A 228 13.13 -22.03 4.18
CA GLY A 228 12.79 -21.05 5.23
C GLY A 228 11.38 -20.46 5.07
N LEU A 229 11.24 -19.16 5.29
CA LEU A 229 9.98 -18.41 5.12
C LEU A 229 9.83 -17.90 3.68
N THR A 230 9.95 -18.80 2.70
CA THR A 230 9.77 -18.45 1.29
C THR A 230 8.89 -19.46 0.55
N VAL A 231 8.21 -19.00 -0.49
CA VAL A 231 7.53 -19.83 -1.49
C VAL A 231 8.27 -19.72 -2.81
N ARG A 232 8.27 -20.79 -3.59
CA ARG A 232 8.70 -20.78 -4.98
C ARG A 232 7.47 -20.74 -5.87
N VAL A 233 7.36 -19.71 -6.70
CA VAL A 233 6.30 -19.54 -7.69
C VAL A 233 6.85 -19.84 -9.06
N VAL A 234 6.28 -20.85 -9.70
CA VAL A 234 6.59 -21.27 -11.07
C VAL A 234 5.47 -20.71 -11.96
N LEU A 235 5.83 -19.82 -12.87
CA LEU A 235 4.90 -19.18 -13.80
C LEU A 235 4.99 -19.89 -15.15
N ASP A 236 3.85 -20.39 -15.61
CA ASP A 236 3.72 -21.15 -16.85
C ASP A 236 2.74 -20.45 -17.80
N GLY A 237 3.14 -20.32 -19.07
CA GLY A 237 2.39 -19.63 -20.12
C GLY A 237 2.23 -18.11 -19.93
N VAL A 238 2.95 -17.49 -18.98
CA VAL A 238 2.85 -16.04 -18.73
C VAL A 238 3.74 -15.26 -19.70
N PRO A 239 3.19 -14.37 -20.54
CA PRO A 239 4.00 -13.58 -21.46
C PRO A 239 4.85 -12.57 -20.68
N LEU A 240 6.08 -12.32 -21.13
CA LEU A 240 7.03 -11.41 -20.45
C LEU A 240 6.45 -10.04 -20.05
N PRO A 241 5.64 -9.35 -20.87
CA PRO A 241 5.03 -8.08 -20.47
C PRO A 241 4.04 -8.19 -19.30
N ALA A 242 3.45 -9.37 -19.08
CA ALA A 242 2.51 -9.65 -17.99
C ALA A 242 3.20 -10.16 -16.72
N LEU A 243 4.49 -10.46 -16.78
CA LEU A 243 5.22 -11.12 -15.70
C LEU A 243 5.15 -10.35 -14.37
N GLY A 244 5.25 -9.01 -14.41
CA GLY A 244 5.12 -8.19 -13.22
C GLY A 244 3.75 -8.31 -12.53
N ARG A 245 2.66 -8.34 -13.31
CA ARG A 245 1.30 -8.53 -12.78
C ARG A 245 1.10 -9.93 -12.23
N ALA A 246 1.58 -10.94 -12.95
CA ALA A 246 1.53 -12.34 -12.55
C ALA A 246 2.22 -12.57 -11.20
N ILE A 247 3.42 -12.01 -11.00
CA ILE A 247 4.15 -12.09 -9.73
C ILE A 247 3.40 -11.36 -8.61
N ALA A 248 2.85 -10.18 -8.88
CA ALA A 248 2.06 -9.44 -7.88
C ALA A 248 0.80 -10.21 -7.47
N ALA A 249 0.09 -10.80 -8.43
CA ALA A 249 -1.08 -11.64 -8.20
C ALA A 249 -0.74 -12.91 -7.42
N ALA A 250 0.33 -13.61 -7.79
CA ALA A 250 0.82 -14.77 -7.04
C ALA A 250 1.21 -14.39 -5.60
N ARG A 251 1.90 -13.26 -5.41
CA ARG A 251 2.22 -12.73 -4.08
C ARG A 251 0.97 -12.48 -3.24
N ARG A 252 -0.10 -11.91 -3.82
CA ARG A 252 -1.37 -11.73 -3.12
C ARG A 252 -2.04 -13.05 -2.76
N ALA A 253 -2.10 -14.00 -3.69
CA ALA A 253 -2.67 -15.32 -3.42
C ALA A 253 -1.95 -16.02 -2.26
N VAL A 254 -0.62 -15.94 -2.24
CA VAL A 254 0.21 -16.45 -1.14
C VAL A 254 -0.04 -15.69 0.17
N LEU A 255 -0.24 -14.38 0.14
CA LEU A 255 -0.49 -13.59 1.35
C LEU A 255 -1.93 -13.65 1.86
N ALA A 256 -2.89 -14.03 1.00
CA ALA A 256 -4.31 -14.15 1.32
C ALA A 256 -4.72 -15.59 1.70
N GLY A 257 -3.92 -16.60 1.34
CA GLY A 257 -4.17 -18.01 1.63
C GLY A 257 -3.71 -18.49 3.01
N GLY A 258 -3.75 -17.61 4.03
CA GLY A 258 -3.46 -17.95 5.43
C GLY A 258 -4.66 -17.72 6.32
#